data_AF-A0A833HF70-F1
#
_entry.id   AF-A0A833HF70-F1
#
_cell.length_a   1.000
_cell.length_b   1.000
_cell.length_c   1.000
_cell.angle_alpha   90.00
_cell.angle_beta   90.00
_cell.angle_gamma   90.00
#
_symmetry.space_group_name_H-M   'P 1'
#
loop_
_entity.id
_entity.type
_entity.pdbx_description
1 polymer ?
#
loop_
_entity_poly.entity_id
_entity_poly.type
_entity_poly.pdbx_seq_one_letter_code
_entity_poly.pdbx_strand_id
1 'polypeptide(L)'
;MLHLNVTAASVRNVLVRKVSPDIILYTDSSRLYTRIGSVRLEEKQTNHTKREYVRYEGEEVIHSNTIEGVFSVFRRGMIGVYRGAAGKRLTYVQTDNAYHA
;
A
#
# COMPACT_ATOMS: atom_id res chain seq x y z
N MET A 1 15.04 3.54 -12.15
CA MET A 1 14.43 3.04 -10.91
C MET A 1 14.15 4.25 -10.01
N LEU A 2 12.89 4.58 -9.67
CA LEU A 2 12.61 5.57 -8.64
C LEU A 2 13.06 4.94 -7.31
N HIS A 3 14.29 5.21 -6.88
CA HIS A 3 14.82 4.74 -5.60
C HIS A 3 14.13 5.54 -4.48
N LEU A 4 12.87 5.21 -4.21
CA LEU A 4 12.26 5.54 -2.94
C LEU A 4 12.94 4.62 -1.94
N ASN A 5 13.74 5.20 -1.04
CA ASN A 5 14.30 4.45 0.08
C ASN A 5 13.14 4.12 1.04
N VAL A 6 12.39 3.06 0.72
CA VAL A 6 11.24 2.60 1.49
C VAL A 6 11.78 1.81 2.67
N THR A 7 11.88 2.49 3.80
CA THR A 7 12.24 1.91 5.09
C THR A 7 11.06 1.96 6.03
N ALA A 8 11.04 1.12 7.06
CA ALA A 8 10.04 1.23 8.13
C ALA A 8 10.02 2.66 8.74
N ALA A 9 11.17 3.33 8.82
CA ALA A 9 11.28 4.69 9.31
C ALA A 9 10.60 5.72 8.39
N SER A 10 10.79 5.62 7.06
CA SER A 10 10.15 6.53 6.12
C SER A 10 8.64 6.33 6.07
N VAL A 11 8.17 5.08 6.12
CA VAL A 11 6.73 4.75 6.17
C VAL A 11 6.11 5.29 7.44
N ARG A 12 6.74 5.06 8.61
CA ARG A 12 6.29 5.60 9.90
C ARG A 12 6.15 7.12 9.87
N ASN A 13 7.12 7.83 9.30
CA ASN A 13 7.09 9.29 9.23
C ASN A 13 5.85 9.79 8.48
N VAL A 14 5.51 9.14 7.36
CA VAL A 14 4.32 9.47 6.59
C VAL A 14 3.05 9.18 7.39
N LEU A 15 2.94 7.99 8.00
CA LEU A 15 1.76 7.59 8.78
C LEU A 15 1.47 8.57 9.91
N VAL A 16 2.46 8.87 10.76
CA VAL A 16 2.30 9.79 11.90
C VAL A 16 1.89 11.21 11.47
N ARG A 17 2.31 11.66 10.28
CA ARG A 17 2.00 13.01 9.79
C ARG A 17 0.66 13.12 9.07
N LYS A 18 0.16 12.02 8.52
CA LYS A 18 -0.96 12.04 7.54
C LYS A 18 -2.19 11.29 8.00
N VAL A 19 -2.06 10.49 9.06
CA VAL A 19 -3.11 9.58 9.51
C VAL A 19 -3.40 9.83 10.98
N SER A 20 -4.69 9.79 11.36
CA SER A 20 -5.12 9.88 12.75
C SER A 20 -4.60 8.68 13.56
N PRO A 21 -4.21 8.84 14.84
CA PRO A 21 -3.82 7.70 15.68
C PRO A 21 -4.96 6.73 15.99
N ASP A 22 -6.22 7.11 15.75
CA ASP A 22 -7.41 6.32 16.13
C ASP A 22 -7.91 5.39 15.01
N ILE A 23 -7.08 5.11 14.01
CA ILE A 23 -7.47 4.23 12.89
C ILE A 23 -7.01 2.79 13.10
N ILE A 24 -7.70 1.87 12.43
CA ILE A 24 -7.27 0.48 12.28
C ILE A 24 -6.49 0.35 10.97
N LEU A 25 -5.29 -0.20 11.03
CA LEU A 25 -4.43 -0.42 9.86
C LEU A 25 -4.60 -1.85 9.34
N TYR A 26 -5.00 -1.97 8.08
CA TYR A 26 -5.15 -3.26 7.39
C TYR A 26 -3.89 -3.53 6.56
N THR A 27 -3.25 -4.68 6.76
CA THR A 27 -1.99 -5.05 6.11
C THR A 27 -1.98 -6.51 5.63
N ASP A 28 -1.01 -6.86 4.82
CA ASP A 28 -0.80 -8.19 4.24
C ASP A 28 0.43 -8.91 4.84
N SER A 29 0.68 -8.73 6.14
CA SER A 29 1.87 -9.22 6.87
C SER A 29 3.20 -8.54 6.48
N SER A 30 3.15 -7.38 5.83
CA SER A 30 4.34 -6.61 5.49
C SER A 30 5.15 -6.19 6.73
N ARG A 31 6.44 -6.54 6.73
CA ARG A 31 7.39 -6.23 7.83
C ARG A 31 7.62 -4.74 8.02
N LEU A 32 7.26 -3.90 7.05
CA LEU A 32 7.41 -2.44 7.14
C LEU A 32 6.56 -1.82 8.25
N TYR A 33 5.48 -2.49 8.65
CA TYR A 33 4.52 -2.00 9.64
C TYR A 33 4.77 -2.55 11.06
N THR A 34 5.68 -3.53 11.23
CA THR A 34 5.91 -4.22 12.53
C THR A 34 6.34 -3.35 13.72
N ARG A 35 6.76 -2.10 13.52
CA ARG A 35 7.11 -1.15 14.59
C ARG A 35 6.68 0.28 14.23
N ILE A 36 5.39 0.58 14.36
CA ILE A 36 4.89 1.97 14.35
C ILE A 36 5.11 2.63 15.74
N GLY A 37 6.27 2.40 16.36
CA GLY A 37 6.64 3.01 17.65
C GLY A 37 5.60 2.83 18.78
N SER A 38 5.41 3.87 19.59
CA SER A 38 4.49 3.93 20.75
C SER A 38 3.02 4.17 20.37
N VAL A 39 2.72 4.40 19.09
CA VAL A 39 1.33 4.53 18.62
C VAL A 39 0.84 3.12 18.37
N ARG A 40 0.03 2.61 19.30
CA ARG A 40 -0.59 1.30 19.20
C ARG A 40 -1.74 1.40 18.20
N LEU A 41 -1.42 1.56 16.92
CA LEU A 41 -2.41 1.35 15.86
C LEU A 41 -2.86 -0.10 15.95
N GLU A 42 -4.16 -0.32 16.01
CA GLU A 42 -4.67 -1.67 15.89
C GLU A 42 -4.40 -2.15 14.48
N GLU A 43 -3.56 -3.18 14.35
CA GLU A 43 -3.18 -3.75 13.07
C GLU A 43 -3.97 -5.04 12.83
N LYS A 44 -4.72 -5.08 11.73
CA LYS A 44 -5.35 -6.28 11.21
C LYS A 44 -4.54 -6.75 10.01
N GLN A 45 -4.21 -8.04 9.96
CA GLN A 45 -3.28 -8.56 8.97
C GLN A 45 -3.83 -9.80 8.29
N THR A 46 -3.58 -9.96 6.99
CA THR A 46 -3.68 -11.24 6.30
C THR A 46 -2.30 -11.88 6.16
N ASN A 47 -2.23 -13.20 6.25
CA ASN A 47 -0.97 -13.94 6.10
C ASN A 47 -0.87 -14.65 4.74
N HIS A 48 -0.22 -14.00 3.78
CA HIS A 48 -0.03 -14.57 2.44
C HIS A 48 0.86 -15.82 2.41
N THR A 49 1.80 -15.99 3.35
CA THR A 49 2.59 -17.24 3.47
C THR A 49 1.69 -18.44 3.80
N LYS A 50 0.60 -18.20 4.51
CA LYS A 50 -0.43 -19.21 4.82
C LYS A 50 -1.56 -19.26 3.79
N ARG A 51 -1.43 -18.56 2.66
CA ARG A 51 -2.47 -18.44 1.61
C ARG A 51 -3.78 -17.86 2.13
N GLU A 52 -3.69 -16.99 3.14
CA GLU A 52 -4.82 -16.25 3.69
C GLU A 52 -4.94 -14.91 2.96
N TYR A 53 -6.00 -14.75 2.16
CA TYR A 53 -6.25 -13.53 1.37
C TYR A 53 -7.40 -12.68 1.91
N VAL A 54 -8.29 -13.30 2.68
CA VAL A 54 -9.39 -12.65 3.41
C VAL A 54 -9.50 -13.34 4.75
N ARG A 55 -9.60 -12.55 5.82
CA ARG A 55 -9.82 -13.05 7.18
C ARG A 55 -11.06 -12.40 7.76
N TYR A 56 -11.88 -13.18 8.46
CA TYR A 56 -13.12 -12.71 9.08
C TYR A 56 -12.94 -12.69 10.59
N GLU A 57 -13.23 -11.56 11.22
CA GLU A 57 -13.26 -11.40 12.69
C GLU A 57 -14.63 -10.82 13.09
N GLY A 58 -15.58 -11.70 13.41
CA GLY A 58 -16.97 -11.28 13.63
C GLY A 58 -17.58 -10.73 12.35
N GLU A 59 -18.08 -9.50 12.39
CA GLU A 59 -18.62 -8.78 11.22
C GLU A 59 -17.52 -8.10 10.37
N GLU A 60 -16.28 -8.03 10.87
CA GLU A 60 -15.18 -7.40 10.15
C GLU A 60 -14.60 -8.33 9.09
N VAL A 61 -14.39 -7.79 7.89
CA VAL A 61 -13.67 -8.45 6.80
C VAL A 61 -12.32 -7.78 6.60
N ILE A 62 -11.25 -8.53 6.89
CA ILE A 62 -9.86 -8.07 6.82
C ILE A 62 -9.25 -8.50 5.48
N HIS A 63 -8.93 -7.54 4.62
CA HIS A 63 -8.22 -7.75 3.35
C HIS A 63 -7.57 -6.45 2.83
N SER A 64 -6.66 -6.55 1.86
CA SER A 64 -6.06 -5.42 1.14
C SER A 64 -6.71 -5.11 -0.23
N ASN A 65 -7.70 -5.91 -0.67
CA ASN A 65 -8.28 -5.82 -2.01
C ASN A 65 -8.80 -4.41 -2.40
N THR A 66 -9.35 -3.64 -1.45
CA THR A 66 -9.88 -2.30 -1.73
C THR A 66 -8.79 -1.35 -2.21
N ILE A 67 -7.67 -1.28 -1.48
CA ILE A 67 -6.57 -0.36 -1.83
C ILE A 67 -5.86 -0.83 -3.10
N GLU A 68 -5.76 -2.14 -3.32
CA GLU A 68 -5.26 -2.72 -4.58
C GLU A 68 -6.15 -2.34 -5.77
N GLY A 69 -7.47 -2.35 -5.59
CA GLY A 69 -8.44 -1.89 -6.58
C GLY A 69 -8.23 -0.41 -6.95
N VAL A 70 -8.05 0.45 -5.95
CA VAL A 70 -7.75 1.88 -6.17
C VAL A 70 -6.46 2.05 -6.99
N PHE A 71 -5.39 1.35 -6.62
CA PHE A 71 -4.13 1.42 -7.36
C PHE A 71 -4.22 0.83 -8.77
N SER A 72 -5.04 -0.21 -8.97
CA SER A 72 -5.30 -0.80 -10.28
C SER A 72 -5.99 0.20 -11.23
N VAL A 73 -7.05 0.86 -10.76
CA VAL A 73 -7.76 1.90 -11.52
C VAL A 73 -6.83 3.08 -11.80
N PHE A 74 -6.09 3.54 -10.80
CA PHE A 74 -5.12 4.62 -10.96
C PHE A 74 -4.07 4.28 -12.02
N ARG A 75 -3.44 3.11 -11.94
CA ARG A 75 -2.44 2.64 -12.91
C ARG A 75 -3.00 2.59 -14.33
N ARG A 76 -4.21 2.08 -14.51
CA ARG A 76 -4.88 2.02 -15.83
C ARG A 76 -5.21 3.43 -16.34
N GLY A 77 -5.69 4.30 -15.47
CA GLY A 77 -5.94 5.71 -15.78
C GLY A 77 -4.67 6.42 -16.26
N MET A 78 -3.52 6.14 -15.64
CA MET A 78 -2.23 6.69 -16.05
C MET A 78 -1.79 6.25 -17.46
N ILE A 79 -2.14 5.05 -17.90
CA ILE A 79 -1.84 4.56 -19.26
C ILE A 79 -2.76 5.22 -20.29
N GLY A 80 -4.04 5.39 -19.96
CA GLY A 80 -5.06 5.97 -20.83
C GLY A 80 -5.29 7.45 -20.60
N VAL A 81 -6.29 7.76 -19.77
CA VAL A 81 -6.88 9.10 -19.58
C VAL A 81 -5.87 10.15 -19.10
N TYR A 82 -4.95 9.78 -18.21
CA TYR A 82 -3.98 10.70 -17.59
C TYR A 82 -2.59 10.65 -18.25
N ARG A 83 -2.46 10.06 -19.45
CA ARG A 83 -1.19 9.92 -20.17
C ARG A 83 -0.46 11.25 -20.39
N GLY A 84 -1.20 12.35 -20.56
CA GLY A 84 -0.65 13.71 -20.73
C GLY A 84 -0.37 14.48 -19.43
N ALA A 85 -0.89 14.01 -18.29
CA ALA A 85 -0.70 14.64 -16.98
C ALA A 85 0.54 14.11 -16.23
N ALA A 86 1.18 13.07 -16.76
CA ALA A 86 2.35 12.44 -16.17
C ALA A 86 3.63 13.25 -16.46
N GLY A 87 4.04 14.11 -15.52
CA GLY A 87 5.40 14.65 -15.55
C GLY A 87 6.46 13.54 -15.47
N LYS A 88 7.71 13.81 -15.87
CA LYS A 88 8.85 12.84 -15.97
C LYS A 88 8.96 11.82 -14.81
N ARG A 89 8.52 12.20 -13.60
CA ARG A 89 8.60 11.40 -12.37
C ARG A 89 7.53 10.31 -12.24
N LEU A 90 6.39 10.48 -12.92
CA LEU A 90 5.25 9.55 -12.87
C LEU A 90 5.28 8.57 -14.06
N THR A 91 5.85 8.98 -15.18
CA THR A 91 6.00 8.16 -16.41
C THR A 91 6.95 6.98 -16.22
N TYR A 92 8.00 7.14 -15.42
CA TYR A 92 9.03 6.10 -15.22
C TYR A 92 8.53 4.86 -14.44
N VAL A 93 7.54 5.03 -13.55
CA VAL A 93 6.90 3.90 -12.83
C VAL A 93 6.08 3.02 -13.78
N GLN A 94 5.68 3.56 -14.94
CA GLN A 94 4.89 2.84 -15.94
C GLN A 94 5.73 1.94 -16.85
N THR A 95 7.00 2.29 -17.11
CA THR A 95 7.84 1.58 -18.09
C THR A 95 8.58 0.39 -17.50
N ASP A 96 9.04 0.44 -16.24
CA ASP A 96 9.84 -0.65 -15.65
C ASP A 96 9.01 -1.93 -15.36
N ASN A 97 7.69 -1.83 -15.20
CA ASN A 97 6.81 -3.00 -14.97
C ASN A 97 6.25 -3.63 -16.25
N ALA A 98 6.44 -3.02 -17.42
CA ALA A 98 5.97 -3.54 -18.70
C ALA A 98 6.99 -4.48 -19.39
N TYR A 99 8.24 -4.54 -18.90
CA TYR A 99 9.32 -5.33 -19.48
C TYR A 99 9.60 -6.66 -18.76
N HIS A 100 8.80 -7.03 -17.74
CA HIS A 100 8.98 -8.25 -16.95
C HIS A 100 7.70 -9.09 -16.78
N ALA A 101 6.79 -9.04 -17.76
CA ALA A 101 5.68 -9.99 -17.88
C ALA A 101 5.97 -11.00 -18.98
#